data_AF-A0A3D1STL1-F1
#
_entry.id   AF-A0A3D1STL1-F1
#
_cell.length_a   1.000
_cell.length_b   1.000
_cell.length_c   1.000
_cell.angle_alpha   90.00
_cell.angle_beta   90.00
_cell.angle_gamma   90.00
#
_symmetry.space_group_name_H-M   'P 1'
#
loop_
_entity.id
_entity.type
_entity.pdbx_description
1 polymer ?
#
loop_
_entity_poly.entity_id
_entity_poly.type
_entity_poly.pdbx_seq_one_letter_code
_entity_poly.pdbx_strand_id
1 'polypeptide(L)' 'MKTGGLSMARLGRLRKSMTGYVERGEVPGIVTLVSRHGEVHVDAVGKKSLDGPDPVRRDTIFR' A
#
# COMPACT_ATOMS: atom_id res chain seq x y z
N MET A 1 15.36 -20.79 1.73
CA MET A 1 14.91 -19.40 1.47
C MET A 1 15.21 -18.58 2.71
N LYS A 2 15.93 -17.44 2.59
CA LYS A 2 16.23 -16.59 3.76
C LYS A 2 14.98 -15.79 4.12
N THR A 3 14.36 -16.10 5.24
CA THR A 3 13.42 -15.21 5.92
C THR A 3 14.22 -14.07 6.57
N GLY A 4 13.88 -12.81 6.24
CA GLY A 4 14.58 -11.64 6.77
C GLY A 4 14.91 -10.53 5.77
N GLY A 5 14.26 -10.48 4.61
CA GLY A 5 14.46 -9.43 3.61
C GLY A 5 13.81 -8.11 4.04
N LEU A 6 12.73 -8.18 4.81
CA LEU A 6 11.90 -7.05 5.20
C LEU A 6 11.85 -6.83 6.72
N SER A 7 11.75 -5.56 7.12
CA SER A 7 11.54 -5.17 8.51
C SER A 7 10.08 -4.79 8.73
N MET A 8 9.34 -5.58 9.50
CA MET A 8 7.93 -5.32 9.78
C MET A 8 7.69 -3.95 10.42
N ALA A 9 8.59 -3.51 11.30
CA ALA A 9 8.51 -2.17 11.89
C ALA A 9 8.65 -1.05 10.85
N ARG A 10 9.50 -1.22 9.83
CA ARG A 10 9.65 -0.26 8.74
C ARG A 10 8.46 -0.30 7.78
N LEU A 11 7.95 -1.49 7.48
CA LEU A 11 6.73 -1.67 6.68
C LEU A 11 5.51 -1.02 7.37
N GLY A 12 5.38 -1.15 8.69
CA GLY A 12 4.33 -0.47 9.45
C GLY A 12 4.43 1.06 9.37
N ARG A 13 5.65 1.62 9.39
CA ARG A 13 5.85 3.07 9.17
C ARG A 13 5.47 3.49 7.75
N LEU A 14 5.87 2.70 6.76
CA LEU A 14 5.50 2.93 5.36
C LEU A 14 3.98 2.93 5.18
N ARG A 15 3.28 1.92 5.73
CA ARG A 15 1.81 1.86 5.74
C ARG A 15 1.21 3.11 6.35
N LYS A 16 1.67 3.52 7.55
CA LYS A 16 1.16 4.72 8.23
C LYS A 16 1.30 5.98 7.38
N SER A 17 2.45 6.17 6.73
CA SER A 17 2.66 7.29 5.82
C SER A 17 1.69 7.26 4.63
N MET A 18 1.50 6.08 4.01
CA MET A 18 0.59 5.91 2.86
C MET A 18 -0.88 6.10 3.24
N THR A 19 -1.31 5.53 4.37
CA THR A 19 -2.64 5.79 4.94
C THR A 19 -2.86 7.27 5.19
N GLY A 20 -1.85 7.98 5.71
CA GLY A 20 -1.96 9.42 5.97
C GLY A 20 -2.26 10.27 4.73
N TYR A 21 -1.76 9.90 3.54
CA TYR A 21 -2.11 10.58 2.28
C TYR A 21 -3.59 10.40 1.92
N VAL A 22 -4.13 9.20 2.14
CA VAL A 22 -5.55 8.91 1.91
C VAL A 22 -6.43 9.64 2.93
N GLU A 23 -6.05 9.61 4.20
CA GLU A 23 -6.79 10.29 5.28
C GLU A 23 -6.84 11.81 5.11
N ARG A 24 -5.77 12.41 4.57
CA ARG A 24 -5.74 13.85 4.24
C ARG A 24 -6.47 14.19 2.93
N GLY A 25 -7.01 13.19 2.23
CA GLY A 25 -7.75 13.38 0.98
C GLY A 25 -6.87 13.78 -0.21
N GLU A 26 -5.55 13.62 -0.12
CA GLU A 26 -4.62 13.98 -1.21
C GLU A 26 -4.75 13.01 -2.39
N VAL A 27 -5.07 11.75 -2.11
CA VAL A 27 -5.39 10.72 -3.10
C VAL A 27 -6.51 9.82 -2.60
N PRO A 28 -7.36 9.26 -3.49
CA PRO A 28 -8.45 8.38 -3.07
C PRO A 28 -7.96 7.03 -2.52
N GLY A 29 -6.85 6.51 -3.04
CA GLY A 29 -6.27 5.23 -2.62
C GLY A 29 -4.87 5.00 -3.18
N ILE A 30 -4.11 4.12 -2.51
CA ILE A 30 -2.72 3.81 -2.81
C ILE A 30 -2.50 2.30 -2.73
N VAL A 31 -1.72 1.76 -3.67
CA VAL A 31 -1.09 0.44 -3.56
C VAL A 31 0.42 0.64 -3.45
N THR A 32 1.05 0.02 -2.46
CA THR A 32 2.50 0.06 -2.26
C THR A 32 3.08 -1.35 -2.26
N LEU A 33 4.16 -1.57 -3.02
CA LEU A 33 4.87 -2.84 -3.09
C LEU A 33 6.34 -2.65 -2.69
N VAL A 34 6.83 -3.50 -1.80
CA VAL A 34 8.26 -3.63 -1.50
C VAL A 34 8.69 -5.05 -1.81
N SER A 35 9.64 -5.21 -2.73
CA SER A 35 10.28 -6.50 -3.00
C SER A 35 11.76 -6.43 -2.65
N ARG A 36 12.25 -7.41 -1.89
CA ARG A 36 13.65 -7.52 -1.51
C ARG A 36 14.02 -8.98 -1.26
N HIS A 37 15.10 -9.45 -1.89
CA HIS A 37 15.65 -10.80 -1.69
C HIS A 37 14.62 -11.93 -1.87
N GLY A 38 13.72 -11.79 -2.86
CA GLY A 38 12.66 -12.78 -3.13
C GLY A 38 11.45 -12.69 -2.19
N GLU A 39 11.47 -11.79 -1.20
CA GLU A 39 10.31 -11.48 -0.36
C GLU A 39 9.52 -10.32 -0.96
N VAL A 40 8.19 -10.39 -0.92
CA VAL A 40 7.28 -9.36 -1.43
C VAL A 40 6.25 -9.02 -0.36
N HIS A 41 6.16 -7.74 -0.01
CA HIS A 41 5.08 -7.19 0.81
C HIS A 41 4.28 -6.18 -0.01
N VAL A 42 2.96 -6.29 0.05
CA VAL A 42 2.04 -5.35 -0.60
C VAL A 42 1.02 -4.87 0.39
N ASP A 43 0.77 -3.57 0.35
CA ASP A 43 -0.30 -2.92 1.09
C ASP A 43 -1.21 -2.15 0.12
N ALA A 44 -2.51 -2.12 0.43
CA ALA A 44 -3.54 -1.45 -0.35
C ALA A 44 -4.48 -0.70 0.61
N VAL A 45 -4.58 0.61 0.43
CA VAL A 45 -5.35 1.50 1.32
C VAL A 45 -6.22 2.45 0.50
N GLY A 46 -7.43 2.73 0.98
CA GLY A 46 -8.35 3.66 0.34
C GLY A 46 -9.19 3.04 -0.79
N LYS A 47 -9.69 3.92 -1.65
CA LYS A 47 -10.68 3.64 -2.70
C LYS A 47 -10.11 3.91 -4.09
N LYS A 48 -10.76 3.38 -5.12
CA LYS A 48 -10.36 3.57 -6.53
C LYS A 48 -10.59 5.00 -7.02
N SER A 49 -11.54 5.72 -6.43
CA SER A 49 -11.91 7.09 -6.79
C SER A 49 -12.44 7.84 -5.56
N LEU A 50 -12.61 9.16 -5.67
CA LEU A 50 -13.12 10.00 -4.59
C LEU A 50 -14.60 9.69 -4.29
N ASP A 51 -15.40 9.53 -5.35
CA ASP A 51 -16.86 9.41 -5.24
C ASP A 51 -17.36 7.95 -5.21
N GLY A 52 -16.50 6.99 -5.57
CA GLY A 52 -16.87 5.57 -5.63
C GLY A 52 -16.59 4.84 -4.31
N PRO A 53 -17.43 3.87 -3.91
CA PRO A 53 -17.19 3.06 -2.71
C PRO A 53 -16.12 1.97 -2.92
N ASP A 54 -15.73 1.71 -4.17
CA ASP A 54 -14.88 0.57 -4.51
C ASP A 54 -13.50 0.70 -3.89
N PRO A 55 -13.05 -0.30 -3.10
CA PRO A 55 -11.73 -0.27 -2.50
C PRO A 55 -10.64 -0.46 -3.56
N VAL A 56 -9.49 0.16 -3.33
CA VAL A 56 -8.26 -0.19 -4.04
C VAL A 56 -7.79 -1.57 -3.55
N ARG A 57 -7.29 -2.39 -4.47
CA ARG A 57 -6.78 -3.74 -4.22
C ARG A 57 -5.43 -3.90 -4.90
N ARG A 58 -4.66 -4.90 -4.48
CA ARG A 58 -3.33 -5.21 -5.05
C ARG A 58 -3.33 -5.34 -6.58
N ASP A 59 -4.44 -5.80 -7.15
CA ASP A 59 -4.67 -6.04 -8.58
C ASP A 59 -5.48 -4.93 -9.25
N THR A 60 -5.73 -3.81 -8.56
CA THR A 60 -6.38 -2.65 -9.17
C THR A 60 -5.49 -2.08 -10.27
N ILE A 61 -6.06 -1.89 -11.46
CA ILE A 61 -5.38 -1.29 -12.59
C ILE A 61 -5.35 0.22 -12.40
N PHE A 62 -4.15 0.81 -12.49
CA PHE A 62 -3.92 2.26 -12.49
C PHE A 62 -3.53 2.71 -13.90
N ARG A 63 -3.78 3.98 -14.22
CA ARG A 63 -3.41 4.62 -15.50
C ARG A 63 -2.52 5.82 -15.25
#